data_AF-A0A8I1PDB1-F1
#
_entry.id   AF-A0A8I1PDB1-F1
#
_cell.length_a   1.000
_cell.length_b   1.000
_cell.length_c   1.000
_cell.angle_alpha   90.00
_cell.angle_beta   90.00
_cell.angle_gamma   90.00
#
_symmetry.space_group_name_H-M   'P 1'
#
loop_
_entity.id
_entity.type
_entity.pdbx_description
1 polymer ?
#
loop_
_entity_poly.entity_id
_entity_poly.type
_entity_poly.pdbx_seq_one_letter_code
_entity_poly.pdbx_strand_id
1 'polypeptide(L)'
;MDEGGLVSGHVLVVRLDGAGDVLLAGPAVRAVAATNRVTMLCGPRGAAAARLLPRVADVVVWNCPWVSPQPPPVRGSEIEGVVADLAARRFDEAVVLTSLAAVEAPSAAAAAPRTVRRAHTAGRPA
;
A
#
# COMPACT_ATOMS: atom_id res chain seq x y z
N MET A 1 5.06 -33.75 -3.25
CA MET A 1 4.54 -32.98 -2.11
C MET A 1 5.75 -32.41 -1.40
N ASP A 2 6.06 -31.17 -1.74
CA ASP A 2 6.75 -30.14 -0.93
C ASP A 2 6.92 -28.93 -1.86
N GLU A 3 5.81 -28.23 -2.10
CA GLU A 3 5.75 -26.96 -2.84
C GLU A 3 6.17 -25.82 -1.90
N GLY A 4 7.40 -25.92 -1.38
CA GLY A 4 8.05 -24.89 -0.59
C GLY A 4 8.58 -23.76 -1.48
N GLY A 5 7.70 -23.12 -2.26
CA GLY A 5 8.03 -21.83 -2.87
C GLY A 5 8.17 -20.81 -1.75
N LEU A 6 9.37 -20.69 -1.19
CA LEU A 6 9.69 -19.78 -0.10
C LEU A 6 9.19 -18.38 -0.46
N VAL A 7 8.25 -17.86 0.31
CA VAL A 7 7.96 -16.42 0.33
C VAL A 7 9.28 -15.70 0.56
N SER A 8 9.71 -14.92 -0.43
CA SER A 8 11.06 -14.34 -0.55
C SER A 8 11.25 -13.08 0.29
N GLY A 9 10.17 -12.53 0.85
CA GLY A 9 10.20 -11.31 1.66
C GLY A 9 8.82 -10.88 2.15
N HIS A 10 8.80 -9.86 3.01
CA HIS A 10 7.62 -9.19 3.54
C HIS A 10 7.50 -7.79 2.92
N VAL A 11 6.49 -7.60 2.06
CA VAL A 11 6.32 -6.38 1.28
C VAL A 11 5.12 -5.58 1.78
N LEU A 12 5.33 -4.29 1.98
CA LEU A 12 4.28 -3.32 2.23
C LEU A 12 3.72 -2.79 0.91
N VAL A 13 2.42 -2.91 0.68
CA VAL A 13 1.74 -2.25 -0.45
C VAL A 13 0.89 -1.11 0.08
N VAL A 14 1.18 0.12 -0.35
CA VAL A 14 0.49 1.34 0.11
C VAL A 14 -0.53 1.79 -0.91
N ARG A 15 -1.80 1.86 -0.50
CA ARG A 15 -2.90 2.50 -1.24
C ARG A 15 -3.87 3.17 -0.27
N LEU A 16 -3.69 4.46 -0.03
CA LEU A 16 -4.39 5.21 1.01
C LEU A 16 -5.81 5.68 0.64
N ASP A 17 -6.18 5.55 -0.64
CA ASP A 17 -7.45 6.03 -1.19
C ASP A 17 -8.65 5.13 -0.82
N GLY A 18 -9.77 5.30 -1.53
CA GLY A 18 -11.02 4.60 -1.26
C GLY A 18 -11.03 3.13 -1.69
N ALA A 19 -12.14 2.44 -1.37
CA ALA A 19 -12.35 1.04 -1.72
C ALA A 19 -12.15 0.74 -3.21
N GLY A 20 -12.65 1.61 -4.11
CA GLY A 20 -12.50 1.43 -5.56
C GLY A 20 -11.05 1.39 -6.00
N ASP A 21 -10.22 2.31 -5.50
CA ASP A 21 -8.79 2.33 -5.79
C ASP A 21 -8.04 1.11 -5.26
N VAL A 22 -8.41 0.64 -4.06
CA VAL A 22 -7.85 -0.58 -3.48
C VAL A 22 -8.20 -1.79 -4.33
N LEU A 23 -9.45 -1.92 -4.78
CA LEU A 23 -9.84 -3.01 -5.67
C LEU A 23 -9.10 -2.96 -7.01
N LEU A 24 -8.93 -1.76 -7.57
CA LEU A 24 -8.16 -1.57 -8.81
C LEU A 24 -6.66 -1.85 -8.62
N ALA A 25 -6.14 -1.83 -7.39
CA ALA A 25 -4.78 -2.25 -7.07
C ALA A 25 -4.63 -3.79 -7.00
N GLY A 26 -5.72 -4.55 -7.00
CA GLY A 26 -5.74 -6.01 -6.88
C GLY A 26 -4.76 -6.76 -7.80
N PRO A 27 -4.67 -6.46 -9.12
CA PRO A 27 -3.70 -7.10 -10.01
C PRO A 27 -2.24 -6.86 -9.58
N ALA A 28 -1.90 -5.67 -9.10
CA ALA A 28 -0.56 -5.34 -8.61
C ALA A 28 -0.27 -6.06 -7.29
N VAL A 29 -1.24 -6.08 -6.36
CA VAL A 29 -1.16 -6.83 -5.10
C VAL A 29 -0.93 -8.31 -5.36
N ARG A 30 -1.68 -8.91 -6.30
CA ARG A 30 -1.52 -10.31 -6.70
C ARG A 30 -0.13 -10.60 -7.28
N ALA A 31 0.41 -9.69 -8.08
CA ALA A 31 1.75 -9.84 -8.65
C ALA A 31 2.85 -9.81 -7.57
N VAL A 32 2.75 -8.90 -6.59
CA VAL A 32 3.67 -8.86 -5.45
C VAL A 32 3.52 -10.11 -4.58
N ALA A 33 2.28 -10.52 -4.31
CA ALA A 33 1.97 -11.67 -3.46
C ALA A 33 2.30 -13.04 -4.10
N ALA A 34 2.67 -13.08 -5.38
CA ALA A 34 3.09 -14.30 -6.05
C ALA A 34 4.35 -14.92 -5.41
N THR A 35 5.23 -14.08 -4.86
CA THR A 35 6.50 -14.50 -4.24
C THR A 35 6.73 -13.89 -2.86
N ASN A 36 5.81 -13.09 -2.32
CA ASN A 36 6.00 -12.35 -1.07
C ASN A 36 4.80 -12.43 -0.14
N ARG A 37 5.04 -12.29 1.16
CA ARG A 37 3.97 -11.96 2.12
C ARG A 37 3.62 -10.49 1.94
N VAL A 38 2.34 -10.17 1.74
CA VAL A 38 1.89 -8.79 1.55
C VAL A 38 1.12 -8.28 2.76
N THR A 39 1.52 -7.11 3.27
CA THR A 39 0.68 -6.28 4.13
C THR A 39 0.24 -5.05 3.34
N MET A 40 -1.03 -4.69 3.45
CA MET A 40 -1.52 -3.44 2.86
C MET A 40 -1.59 -2.31 3.88
N LEU A 41 -1.17 -1.11 3.49
CA LEU A 41 -1.48 0.13 4.20
C LEU A 41 -2.53 0.91 3.42
N CYS A 42 -3.70 1.15 4.02
CA CYS A 42 -4.79 1.87 3.38
C CYS A 42 -5.54 2.80 4.35
N GLY A 43 -6.35 3.70 3.77
CA GLY A 43 -7.28 4.53 4.54
C GLY A 43 -8.46 3.72 5.09
N PRO A 44 -9.23 4.27 6.07
CA PRO A 44 -10.41 3.60 6.63
C PRO A 44 -11.43 3.16 5.57
N ARG A 45 -11.61 3.98 4.53
CA ARG A 45 -12.53 3.70 3.41
C ARG A 45 -12.06 2.55 2.51
N GLY A 46 -10.77 2.23 2.50
CA GLY A 46 -10.18 1.14 1.73
C GLY A 46 -10.05 -0.17 2.49
N ALA A 47 -10.18 -0.15 3.83
CA ALA A 47 -9.84 -1.28 4.70
C ALA A 47 -10.68 -2.54 4.43
N ALA A 48 -11.98 -2.39 4.18
CA ALA A 48 -12.84 -3.53 3.85
C ALA A 48 -12.41 -4.17 2.51
N ALA A 49 -12.15 -3.35 1.49
CA ALA A 49 -11.66 -3.83 0.19
C ALA A 49 -10.30 -4.51 0.31
N ALA A 50 -9.37 -3.95 1.08
CA ALA A 50 -8.03 -4.53 1.29
C ALA A 50 -8.11 -5.94 1.88
N ARG A 51 -9.02 -6.17 2.83
CA ARG A 51 -9.25 -7.49 3.44
C ARG A 51 -9.89 -8.50 2.50
N LEU A 52 -10.59 -8.04 1.45
CA LEU A 52 -11.19 -8.92 0.44
C LEU A 52 -10.20 -9.33 -0.65
N LEU A 53 -9.07 -8.62 -0.80
CA LEU A 53 -8.10 -8.95 -1.84
C LEU A 53 -7.40 -10.27 -1.50
N PRO A 54 -7.38 -11.25 -2.43
CA PRO A 54 -6.68 -12.50 -2.22
C PRO A 54 -5.20 -12.27 -1.94
N ARG A 55 -4.64 -13.07 -1.02
CA ARG A 55 -3.21 -13.08 -0.63
C ARG A 55 -2.72 -11.83 0.10
N VAL A 56 -3.60 -10.90 0.49
CA VAL A 56 -3.28 -9.89 1.51
C VAL A 56 -3.28 -10.58 2.87
N ALA A 57 -2.12 -10.58 3.53
CA ALA A 57 -1.92 -11.29 4.78
C ALA A 57 -2.21 -10.44 6.03
N ASP A 58 -2.14 -9.11 5.90
CA ASP A 58 -2.47 -8.17 6.95
C ASP A 58 -2.85 -6.79 6.37
N VAL A 59 -3.59 -5.98 7.14
CA VAL A 59 -4.04 -4.64 6.76
C VAL A 59 -3.76 -3.67 7.89
N VAL A 60 -2.87 -2.70 7.64
CA VAL A 60 -2.66 -1.52 8.46
C VAL A 60 -3.59 -0.42 7.97
N VAL A 61 -4.38 0.15 8.89
CA VAL A 61 -5.32 1.22 8.57
C VAL A 61 -4.80 2.53 9.16
N TRP A 62 -4.63 3.53 8.30
CA TRP A 62 -4.23 4.87 8.71
C TRP A 62 -5.07 5.93 8.02
N ASN A 63 -5.71 6.79 8.82
CA ASN A 63 -6.44 7.95 8.32
C ASN A 63 -5.46 9.08 7.94
N CYS A 64 -4.77 8.90 6.82
CA CYS A 64 -3.75 9.82 6.34
C CYS A 64 -4.33 11.24 6.09
N PRO A 65 -3.83 12.29 6.78
CA PRO A 65 -4.46 13.61 6.77
C PRO A 65 -4.31 14.37 5.45
N TRP A 66 -3.40 13.98 4.56
CA TRP A 66 -3.26 14.58 3.23
C TRP A 66 -3.95 13.78 2.11
N VAL A 67 -4.59 12.66 2.43
CA VAL A 67 -5.36 11.85 1.46
C VAL A 67 -6.85 11.79 1.82
N SER A 68 -7.18 11.82 3.11
CA SER A 68 -8.57 11.71 3.54
C SER A 68 -9.42 12.90 3.07
N PRO A 69 -10.64 12.66 2.54
CA PRO A 69 -11.58 13.75 2.21
C PRO A 69 -12.14 14.44 3.46
N GLN A 70 -12.03 13.81 4.62
CA GLN A 70 -12.33 14.38 5.93
C GLN A 70 -11.05 14.25 6.77
N PRO A 71 -10.08 15.14 6.56
CA PRO A 71 -8.75 14.99 7.14
C PRO A 71 -8.80 15.20 8.66
N PRO A 72 -8.22 14.28 9.45
CA PRO A 72 -8.01 14.54 10.87
C PRO A 72 -6.99 15.69 11.05
N PRO A 73 -6.95 16.34 12.24
CA PRO A 73 -5.89 17.29 12.56
C PRO A 73 -4.51 16.64 12.41
N VAL A 74 -3.57 17.34 11.78
CA VAL A 74 -2.20 16.85 11.65
C VAL A 74 -1.49 16.95 12.99
N ARG A 75 -1.13 15.81 13.58
CA ARG A 75 -0.33 15.72 14.80
C ARG A 75 0.95 14.96 14.55
N GLY A 76 2.09 15.54 14.95
CA GLY A 76 3.40 14.90 14.78
C GLY A 76 3.47 13.52 15.43
N SER A 77 2.93 13.38 16.65
CA SER A 77 2.88 12.11 17.37
C SER A 77 2.07 11.01 16.67
N GLU A 78 1.01 11.37 15.94
CA GLU A 78 0.23 10.40 15.16
C GLU A 78 1.02 9.89 13.95
N ILE A 79 1.77 10.79 13.28
CA ILE A 79 2.65 10.42 12.17
C ILE A 79 3.80 9.53 12.68
N GLU A 80 4.45 9.94 13.77
CA GLU A 80 5.52 9.18 14.42
C GLU A 80 5.06 7.78 14.84
N GLY A 81 3.85 7.66 15.39
CA GLY A 81 3.27 6.38 15.76
C GLY A 81 3.10 5.42 14.57
N VAL A 82 2.61 5.92 13.44
CA VAL A 82 2.48 5.10 12.22
C VAL A 82 3.84 4.73 11.66
N VAL A 83 4.80 5.66 11.62
CA VAL A 83 6.17 5.37 11.17
C VAL A 83 6.82 4.30 12.06
N ALA A 84 6.65 4.38 13.38
CA ALA A 84 7.17 3.42 14.33
C ALA A 84 6.53 2.03 14.14
N ASP A 85 5.20 1.94 13.98
CA ASP A 85 4.50 0.67 13.68
C ASP A 85 5.01 0.04 12.38
N LEU A 86 5.13 0.83 11.31
CA LEU A 86 5.63 0.33 10.02
C LEU A 86 7.10 -0.12 10.10
N ALA A 87 7.94 0.60 10.86
CA ALA A 87 9.34 0.22 11.07
C ALA A 87 9.48 -1.08 11.89
N ALA A 88 8.64 -1.25 12.92
CA ALA A 88 8.64 -2.44 13.77
C ALA A 88 8.24 -3.72 13.01
N ARG A 89 7.49 -3.59 11.91
CA ARG A 89 7.07 -4.71 11.04
C ARG A 89 8.15 -5.21 10.10
N ARG A 90 9.27 -4.47 9.95
CA ARG A 90 10.47 -4.93 9.23
C ARG A 90 10.22 -5.37 7.78
N PHE A 91 9.44 -4.60 7.03
CA PHE A 91 9.25 -4.83 5.60
C PHE A 91 10.58 -4.76 4.84
N ASP A 92 10.79 -5.66 3.88
CA ASP A 92 11.97 -5.69 3.01
C ASP A 92 11.83 -4.69 1.84
N GLU A 93 10.61 -4.50 1.37
CA GLU A 93 10.26 -3.55 0.32
C GLU A 93 8.93 -2.86 0.61
N ALA A 94 8.78 -1.66 0.06
CA ALA A 94 7.50 -0.97 -0.02
C ALA A 94 7.14 -0.61 -1.46
N VAL A 95 5.92 -0.92 -1.86
CA VAL A 95 5.30 -0.59 -3.15
C VAL A 95 4.26 0.49 -2.88
N VAL A 96 4.55 1.74 -3.26
CA VAL A 96 3.58 2.83 -3.14
C VAL A 96 2.83 2.96 -4.46
N LEU A 97 1.52 2.75 -4.40
CA LEU A 97 0.63 2.89 -5.54
C LEU A 97 -0.07 4.24 -5.45
N THR A 98 0.44 5.26 -6.14
CA THR A 98 -0.24 6.55 -6.23
C THR A 98 -0.90 6.69 -7.60
N SER A 99 -2.09 7.30 -7.60
CA SER A 99 -2.68 7.82 -8.83
C SER A 99 -2.31 9.29 -8.83
N LEU A 100 -1.43 9.69 -9.73
CA LEU A 100 -1.36 11.10 -10.06
C LEU A 100 -2.65 11.39 -10.82
N ALA A 101 -3.61 12.07 -10.18
CA ALA A 101 -4.66 12.71 -10.96
C ALA A 101 -3.91 13.70 -11.87
N ALA A 102 -3.90 13.42 -13.17
CA ALA A 102 -3.55 14.46 -14.12
C ALA A 102 -4.49 15.63 -13.81
N VAL A 103 -3.91 16.81 -13.56
CA VAL A 103 -4.66 18.06 -13.68
C VAL A 103 -5.46 17.96 -14.99
N GLU A 104 -6.77 18.18 -14.91
CA GLU A 104 -7.70 17.96 -16.02
C GLU A 104 -7.14 18.62 -17.30
N ALA A 105 -6.62 17.81 -18.23
CA ALA A 105 -6.32 18.30 -19.55
C ALA A 105 -7.65 18.31 -20.32
N PRO A 106 -8.11 19.46 -20.84
CA PRO A 106 -9.34 19.52 -21.62
C PRO A 106 -9.06 18.94 -23.00
N SER A 107 -9.07 17.62 -23.14
CA SER A 107 -9.31 16.84 -24.36
C SER A 107 -8.84 15.41 -24.18
N ALA A 108 -9.59 14.49 -24.76
CA ALA A 108 -9.43 13.04 -24.67
C ALA A 108 -8.02 12.54 -25.03
N ALA A 109 -7.41 11.74 -24.15
CA ALA A 109 -6.68 10.51 -24.48
C ALA A 109 -6.02 9.89 -23.23
N ALA A 110 -6.16 8.56 -23.11
CA ALA A 110 -5.36 7.64 -22.30
C ALA A 110 -5.47 7.71 -20.76
N ALA A 111 -5.91 6.58 -20.19
CA ALA A 111 -5.74 6.26 -18.78
C ALA A 111 -4.26 6.02 -18.43
N ALA A 112 -3.93 6.39 -17.17
CA ALA A 112 -2.74 6.09 -16.36
C ALA A 112 -1.50 7.00 -16.57
N PRO A 113 -0.94 7.47 -15.43
CA PRO A 113 0.06 6.65 -14.76
C PRO A 113 -0.38 6.14 -13.38
N ARG A 114 -0.26 4.82 -13.17
CA ARG A 114 -0.10 4.23 -11.83
C ARG A 114 1.39 4.22 -11.54
N THR A 115 1.90 5.23 -10.85
CA THR A 115 3.32 5.22 -10.48
C THR A 115 3.50 4.19 -9.39
N VAL A 116 4.23 3.11 -9.72
CA VAL A 116 4.74 2.16 -8.75
C VAL A 116 6.12 2.66 -8.33
N ARG A 117 6.22 3.22 -7.12
CA ARG A 117 7.54 3.48 -6.53
C ARG A 117 7.89 2.33 -5.61
N ARG A 118 8.94 1.57 -5.97
CA ARG A 118 9.58 0.63 -5.05
C ARG A 118 10.62 1.36 -4.23
N ALA A 119 10.51 1.26 -2.92
CA ALA A 119 11.57 1.63 -2.00
C ALA A 119 12.06 0.36 -1.31
N HIS A 120 13.39 0.16 -1.28
CA HIS A 120 14.01 -0.87 -0.46
C HIS A 120 14.31 -0.26 0.90
N THR A 121 13.99 -0.98 1.97
CA THR A 121 14.45 -0.61 3.31
C THR A 121 15.92 -1.04 3.42
N ALA A 122 16.84 -0.09 3.36
CA ALA A 122 18.25 -0.39 3.64
C ALA A 122 18.39 -0.76 5.13
N GLY A 123 18.70 -2.02 5.44
CA GLY A 123 19.16 -2.41 6.77
C GLY A 123 18.52 -3.69 7.31
N ARG A 124 19.03 -4.85 6.87
CA ARG A 124 19.02 -6.05 7.70
C ARG A 124 20.31 -6.01 8.54
N PRO A 125 20.28 -5.66 9.84
CA PRO A 125 21.44 -5.95 10.68
C PRO A 125 21.64 -7.47 10.66
N ALA A 126 22.89 -7.86 10.45
CA ALA A 126 23.36 -9.25 10.45
C ALA A 126 23.12 -9.92 11.80
#